data_AF-A0A0M2LQ56-F1
#
_entry.id   AF-A0A0M2LQ56-F1
#
_cell.length_a   1.000
_cell.length_b   1.000
_cell.length_c   1.000
_cell.angle_alpha   90.00
_cell.angle_beta   90.00
_cell.angle_gamma   90.00
#
_symmetry.space_group_name_H-M   'P 1'
#
loop_
_entity.id
_entity.type
_entity.pdbx_description
1 polymer ?
#
loop_
_entity_poly.entity_id
_entity_poly.type
_entity_poly.pdbx_seq_one_letter_code
_entity_poly.pdbx_strand_id
1 'polypeptide(L)'
;MRTAVAVALACLLLLTGCAPAEPSVARFKSAMELRGYADMDMDKMIEAGHKACETAKAAGEGVAEHGRKVAENMTTIDAAKWHTTVAEAAEQYLCPGQ
;
A
#
# COMPACT_ATOMS: atom_id res chain seq x y z
N MET A 1 16.94 40.24 37.08
CA MET A 1 16.12 40.26 35.84
C MET A 1 16.31 38.90 35.19
N ARG A 2 15.44 37.93 35.48
CA ARG A 2 14.31 37.49 34.62
C ARG A 2 14.74 37.06 33.21
N THR A 3 14.91 35.74 33.07
CA THR A 3 14.42 34.91 31.96
C THR A 3 14.50 35.50 30.55
N ALA A 4 15.49 35.03 29.77
CA ALA A 4 15.33 34.86 28.33
C ALA A 4 15.53 33.37 28.03
N VAL A 5 14.48 32.62 28.37
CA VAL A 5 14.30 31.22 28.00
C VAL A 5 14.08 31.15 26.50
N ALA A 6 14.89 30.32 25.85
CA ALA A 6 14.59 29.53 24.65
C ALA A 6 13.36 29.97 23.82
N VAL A 7 13.59 30.77 22.78
CA VAL A 7 12.68 30.87 21.64
C VAL A 7 13.50 30.69 20.36
N ALA A 8 14.11 29.53 20.22
CA ALA A 8 14.72 29.08 18.96
C ALA A 8 14.48 27.58 18.73
N LEU A 9 13.44 27.02 19.33
CA LEU A 9 13.06 25.62 19.20
C LEU A 9 11.62 25.49 18.67
N ALA A 10 11.26 26.30 17.67
CA ALA A 10 9.95 26.24 17.02
C ALA A 10 10.02 25.96 15.51
N CYS A 11 11.19 25.61 14.97
CA CYS A 11 11.37 25.37 13.53
C CYS A 11 11.73 23.92 13.14
N LEU A 12 11.73 22.97 14.08
CA LEU A 12 12.18 21.59 13.79
C LEU A 12 11.13 20.49 13.93
N LEU A 13 9.89 20.81 14.34
CA LEU A 13 8.82 19.81 14.50
C LEU A 13 7.77 19.81 13.38
N LEU A 14 7.91 20.67 12.35
CA LEU A 14 7.03 20.67 11.18
C LEU A 14 7.59 19.91 9.98
N LEU A 15 8.75 19.28 10.13
CA LEU A 15 9.29 18.27 9.21
C LEU A 15 8.98 16.86 9.74
N THR A 16 7.76 16.62 10.24
CA THR A 16 7.22 15.25 10.18
C THR A 16 7.01 14.94 8.70
N GLY A 17 8.13 14.65 8.03
CA GLY A 17 8.14 14.10 6.70
C GLY A 17 7.18 12.93 6.69
N CYS A 18 6.38 12.83 5.63
CA CYS A 18 5.83 11.57 5.20
C CYS A 18 7.03 10.62 5.00
N ALA A 19 7.52 10.01 6.08
CA ALA A 19 8.31 8.81 5.95
C ALA A 19 7.40 7.82 5.23
N PRO A 20 7.89 7.13 4.19
CA PRO A 20 7.11 6.06 3.57
C PRO A 20 6.67 5.11 4.68
N ALA A 21 5.38 4.76 4.69
CA ALA A 21 4.85 3.83 5.67
C ALA A 21 5.69 2.54 5.63
N GLU A 22 5.91 1.90 6.78
CA GLU A 22 6.63 0.63 6.77
C GLU A 22 5.74 -0.48 6.18
N PRO A 23 6.31 -1.41 5.38
CA PRO A 23 5.59 -2.60 4.93
C PRO A 23 5.00 -3.39 6.11
N SER A 24 3.76 -3.85 5.98
CA SER A 24 3.01 -4.58 7.00
C SER A 24 2.04 -5.60 6.38
N VAL A 25 2.43 -6.87 6.43
CA VAL A 25 1.56 -8.00 6.03
C VAL A 25 0.29 -8.07 6.87
N ALA A 26 0.37 -7.75 8.16
CA ALA A 26 -0.82 -7.74 9.03
C ALA A 26 -1.87 -6.72 8.57
N ARG A 27 -1.43 -5.50 8.21
CA ARG A 27 -2.34 -4.47 7.68
C ARG A 27 -2.91 -4.85 6.32
N PHE A 28 -2.11 -5.51 5.47
CA PHE A 28 -2.61 -6.10 4.22
C PHE A 28 -3.71 -7.14 4.47
N LYS A 29 -3.49 -8.10 5.38
CA LYS A 29 -4.50 -9.12 5.75
C LYS A 29 -5.80 -8.47 6.21
N SER A 30 -5.73 -7.57 7.19
CA SER A 30 -6.93 -6.86 7.69
C SER A 30 -7.62 -6.04 6.61
N ALA A 31 -6.85 -5.42 5.70
CA ALA A 31 -7.39 -4.70 4.56
C ALA A 31 -8.16 -5.61 3.58
N MET A 32 -7.70 -6.84 3.36
CA MET A 32 -8.38 -7.81 2.49
C MET A 32 -9.64 -8.38 3.15
N GLU A 33 -9.57 -8.69 4.45
CA GLU A 33 -10.73 -9.15 5.25
C GLU A 33 -11.86 -8.12 5.23
N LEU A 34 -11.55 -6.83 5.48
CA LEU A 34 -12.53 -5.74 5.43
C LEU A 34 -13.16 -5.53 4.05
N ARG A 35 -12.48 -5.97 2.98
CA ARG A 35 -12.97 -5.90 1.60
C ARG A 35 -13.75 -7.15 1.17
N GLY A 36 -13.98 -8.09 2.09
CA GLY A 36 -14.82 -9.27 1.88
C GLY A 36 -14.07 -10.50 1.36
N TYR A 37 -12.75 -10.54 1.50
CA TYR A 37 -11.92 -11.68 1.06
C TYR A 37 -11.50 -12.61 2.21
N ALA A 38 -12.13 -12.52 3.38
CA ALA A 38 -11.77 -13.29 4.58
C ALA A 38 -11.83 -14.82 4.39
N ASP A 39 -12.70 -15.30 3.49
CA ASP A 39 -12.85 -16.73 3.19
C ASP A 39 -11.82 -17.27 2.17
N MET A 40 -10.94 -16.41 1.65
CA MET A 40 -9.86 -16.82 0.76
C MET A 40 -8.61 -17.25 1.53
N ASP A 41 -7.72 -17.97 0.84
CA ASP A 41 -6.39 -18.30 1.35
C ASP A 41 -5.53 -17.02 1.46
N MET A 42 -5.33 -16.51 2.69
CA MET A 42 -4.57 -15.28 2.94
C MET A 42 -3.13 -15.37 2.44
N ASP A 43 -2.49 -16.53 2.56
CA ASP A 43 -1.08 -16.67 2.19
C ASP A 43 -0.92 -16.55 0.67
N LYS A 44 -1.87 -17.11 -0.10
CA LYS A 44 -1.94 -16.89 -1.55
C LYS A 44 -2.24 -15.43 -1.92
N MET A 45 -3.05 -14.72 -1.15
CA MET A 45 -3.30 -13.30 -1.42
C MET A 45 -2.08 -12.43 -1.14
N ILE A 46 -1.29 -12.77 -0.13
CA ILE A 46 -0.01 -12.09 0.15
C ILE A 46 0.99 -12.36 -0.96
N GLU A 47 1.09 -13.61 -1.42
CA GLU A 47 1.90 -13.96 -2.58
C GLU A 47 1.48 -13.15 -3.82
N ALA A 48 0.17 -13.08 -4.09
CA ALA A 48 -0.36 -12.29 -5.20
C ALA A 48 -0.05 -10.79 -5.05
N GLY A 49 -0.16 -10.24 -3.83
CA GLY A 49 0.19 -8.85 -3.52
C GLY A 49 1.67 -8.55 -3.76
N HIS A 50 2.57 -9.40 -3.26
CA HIS A 50 4.01 -9.26 -3.52
C HIS A 50 4.34 -9.41 -5.01
N LYS A 51 3.69 -10.34 -5.70
CA LYS A 51 3.86 -10.50 -7.15
C LYS A 51 3.41 -9.25 -7.92
N ALA A 52 2.33 -8.59 -7.49
CA ALA A 52 1.89 -7.33 -8.08
C ALA A 52 2.94 -6.22 -7.86
N CYS A 53 3.51 -6.12 -6.65
CA CYS A 53 4.63 -5.20 -6.38
C CYS A 53 5.81 -5.47 -7.32
N GLU A 54 6.32 -6.69 -7.39
CA GLU A 54 7.48 -7.03 -8.23
C GLU A 54 7.22 -6.79 -9.72
N THR A 55 6.02 -7.12 -10.21
CA THR A 55 5.67 -6.97 -11.63
C THR A 55 5.53 -5.49 -12.01
N ALA A 56 4.86 -4.69 -11.17
CA ALA A 56 4.75 -3.26 -11.39
C ALA A 56 6.12 -2.57 -11.37
N LYS A 57 7.00 -2.98 -10.44
CA LYS A 57 8.39 -2.50 -10.37
C LYS A 57 9.16 -2.81 -11.64
N ALA A 58 9.04 -4.03 -12.16
CA ALA A 58 9.69 -4.45 -13.39
C ALA A 58 9.14 -3.69 -14.62
N ALA A 59 7.87 -3.31 -14.60
CA ALA A 59 7.24 -2.49 -15.63
C ALA A 59 7.53 -0.98 -15.49
N GLY A 60 8.07 -0.53 -14.35
CA GLY A 60 8.25 0.90 -14.06
C GLY A 60 6.93 1.63 -13.79
N GLU A 61 5.92 0.91 -13.29
CA GLU A 61 4.56 1.39 -13.04
C GLU A 61 4.27 1.44 -11.53
N GLY A 62 3.34 2.30 -11.13
CA GLY A 62 2.74 2.23 -9.80
C GLY A 62 1.92 0.93 -9.64
N VAL A 63 1.90 0.36 -8.44
CA VAL A 63 1.32 -0.97 -8.21
C VAL A 63 -0.18 -0.98 -8.46
N ALA A 64 -0.91 0.04 -7.99
CA ALA A 64 -2.35 0.15 -8.27
C ALA A 64 -2.63 0.45 -9.75
N GLU A 65 -1.76 1.19 -10.44
CA GLU A 65 -1.87 1.41 -11.88
C GLU A 65 -1.74 0.08 -12.65
N HIS A 66 -0.72 -0.71 -12.31
CA HIS A 66 -0.52 -2.03 -12.89
C HIS A 66 -1.73 -2.94 -12.64
N GLY A 67 -2.26 -2.95 -11.41
CA GLY A 67 -3.46 -3.71 -11.06
C GLY A 67 -4.69 -3.35 -11.89
N ARG A 68 -4.91 -2.06 -12.17
CA ARG A 68 -6.00 -1.59 -13.05
C ARG A 68 -5.81 -2.05 -14.50
N LYS A 69 -4.60 -1.93 -15.07
CA LYS A 69 -4.31 -2.43 -16.43
C LYS A 69 -4.55 -3.93 -16.55
N VAL A 70 -4.16 -4.71 -15.53
CA VAL A 70 -4.45 -6.14 -15.50
C VAL A 70 -5.96 -6.38 -15.45
N ALA A 71 -6.69 -5.65 -14.60
CA ALA A 71 -8.14 -5.75 -14.47
C ALA A 71 -8.90 -5.38 -15.77
N GLU A 72 -8.43 -4.39 -16.53
CA GLU A 72 -9.00 -3.98 -17.82
C GLU A 72 -8.96 -5.10 -18.88
N ASN A 73 -8.01 -6.03 -18.78
CA ASN A 73 -7.86 -7.16 -19.69
C ASN A 73 -8.68 -8.39 -19.26
N MET A 74 -9.49 -8.29 -18.19
CA MET A 74 -10.27 -9.41 -17.67
C MET A 74 -11.70 -9.43 -18.19
N THR A 75 -12.20 -10.64 -18.45
CA THR A 75 -13.56 -10.86 -18.93
C THR A 75 -14.59 -10.96 -17.81
N THR A 76 -14.16 -11.18 -16.56
CA THR A 76 -15.04 -11.33 -15.40
C THR A 76 -14.85 -10.19 -14.41
N ILE A 77 -15.99 -9.62 -13.97
CA ILE A 77 -16.01 -8.47 -13.03
C ILE A 77 -15.34 -8.83 -11.70
N ASP A 78 -15.57 -10.05 -11.21
CA ASP A 78 -15.00 -10.49 -9.93
C ASP A 78 -13.48 -10.60 -9.98
N ALA A 79 -12.92 -11.10 -11.09
CA ALA A 79 -11.46 -11.18 -11.25
C ALA A 79 -10.85 -9.79 -11.41
N ALA A 80 -11.48 -8.90 -12.20
CA ALA A 80 -11.06 -7.51 -12.35
C ALA A 80 -11.03 -6.78 -10.99
N LYS A 81 -12.12 -6.92 -10.22
CA LYS A 81 -12.23 -6.34 -8.87
C LYS A 81 -11.18 -6.90 -7.92
N TRP A 82 -10.95 -8.21 -7.95
CA TRP A 82 -9.93 -8.86 -7.13
C TRP A 82 -8.53 -8.33 -7.43
N HIS A 83 -8.13 -8.27 -8.71
CA HIS A 83 -6.81 -7.76 -9.10
C HIS A 83 -6.58 -6.31 -8.71
N THR A 84 -7.60 -5.46 -8.90
CA THR A 84 -7.53 -4.04 -8.49
C THR A 84 -7.38 -3.93 -6.99
N THR A 85 -8.19 -4.69 -6.24
CA THR A 85 -8.19 -4.67 -4.77
C THR A 85 -6.87 -5.14 -4.18
N VAL A 86 -6.32 -6.25 -4.67
CA VAL A 86 -5.04 -6.79 -4.21
C VAL A 86 -3.92 -5.81 -4.50
N ALA A 87 -3.89 -5.22 -5.69
CA ALA A 87 -2.85 -4.27 -6.09
C ALA A 87 -2.89 -2.99 -5.24
N GLU A 88 -4.07 -2.41 -5.01
CA GLU A 88 -4.22 -1.22 -4.15
C GLU A 88 -3.83 -1.49 -2.70
N ALA A 89 -4.22 -2.65 -2.16
CA ALA A 89 -3.82 -3.04 -0.81
C ALA A 89 -2.31 -3.33 -0.74
N ALA A 90 -1.73 -3.94 -1.76
CA ALA A 90 -0.30 -4.21 -1.83
C ALA A 90 0.51 -2.91 -1.91
N GLU A 91 0.10 -1.95 -2.74
CA GLU A 91 0.71 -0.62 -2.83
C GLU A 91 0.70 0.08 -1.46
N GLN A 92 -0.41 -0.01 -0.72
CA GLN A 92 -0.54 0.66 0.58
C GLN A 92 0.24 -0.02 1.70
N TYR A 93 0.33 -1.35 1.69
CA TYR A 93 0.75 -2.11 2.87
C TYR A 93 1.93 -3.07 2.63
N LEU A 94 2.18 -3.55 1.41
CA LEU A 94 3.28 -4.49 1.15
C LEU A 94 4.49 -3.81 0.50
N CYS A 95 4.26 -2.82 -0.35
CA CYS A 95 5.28 -2.04 -1.04
C CYS A 95 4.96 -0.53 -1.07
N PRO A 96 4.76 0.09 0.12
CA PRO A 96 4.45 1.53 0.23
C PRO A 96 5.52 2.41 -0.41
N GLY A 97 5.07 3.33 -1.26
CA GLY A 97 5.93 4.30 -1.94
C GLY A 97 6.61 3.77 -3.20
N GLN A 98 6.23 2.58 -3.65
CA GLN A 98 6.51 2.08 -5.00
C GLN A 98 5.45 2.57 -5.98
#